data_AF-A0A3B3RXT2-F1
#
_entry.id   AF-A0A3B3RXT2-F1
#
_cell.length_a   1.000
_cell.length_b   1.000
_cell.length_c   1.000
_cell.angle_alpha   90.00
_cell.angle_beta   90.00
_cell.angle_gamma   90.00
#
_symmetry.space_group_name_H-M   'P 1'
#
loop_
_entity.id
_entity.type
_entity.pdbx_description
1 polymer ?
#
loop_
_entity_poly.entity_id
_entity_poly.type
_entity_poly.pdbx_seq_one_letter_code
_entity_poly.pdbx_strand_id
1 'polypeptide(L)'
;MFQECHAQNTAREYIKAYKEVAKSAEAFGEVPEIIPIYLVHRPSNDIPYATLEEELIGDFVKYSVRDGREVNLTRRETEAGQKCCAFQHWVFHKTEGNLLVTDMQGVGMKLTDVGIATCRKGYRGFRGNCATSFIDQFRALHQCNRFCTLLGLQSLYEASIKASAKLNDVEQTNCWAQTIDRVPFARFCTSLASLAIAPTTSEQQ
;
A
#
# COMPACT_ATOMS: atom_id res chain seq x y z
N MET A 1 -19.79 11.37 0.94
CA MET A 1 -19.97 12.14 -0.33
C MET A 1 -18.67 12.73 -0.91
N PHE A 2 -18.07 13.79 -0.34
CA PHE A 2 -16.86 14.38 -0.96
C PHE A 2 -15.68 13.39 -1.04
N GLN A 3 -15.45 12.64 0.04
CA GLN A 3 -14.37 11.63 0.08
C GLN A 3 -14.65 10.45 -0.87
N GLU A 4 -15.91 10.00 -0.99
CA GLU A 4 -16.30 8.96 -1.97
C GLU A 4 -16.05 9.44 -3.40
N CYS A 5 -16.51 10.65 -3.74
CA CYS A 5 -16.30 11.24 -5.05
C CYS A 5 -14.81 11.42 -5.37
N HIS A 6 -14.02 11.85 -4.38
CA HIS A 6 -12.55 11.95 -4.51
C HIS A 6 -11.90 10.58 -4.71
N ALA A 7 -12.33 9.56 -3.98
CA ALA A 7 -11.80 8.20 -4.07
C ALA A 7 -12.09 7.58 -5.45
N GLN A 8 -13.35 7.60 -5.89
CA GLN A 8 -13.75 7.05 -7.17
C GLN A 8 -13.10 7.80 -8.33
N ASN A 9 -13.07 9.14 -8.32
CA ASN A 9 -12.39 9.89 -9.38
C ASN A 9 -10.87 9.67 -9.38
N THR A 10 -10.24 9.48 -8.21
CA THR A 10 -8.82 9.10 -8.16
C THR A 10 -8.60 7.69 -8.74
N ALA A 11 -9.45 6.72 -8.40
CA ALA A 11 -9.38 5.38 -8.95
C ALA A 11 -9.61 5.38 -10.47
N ARG A 12 -10.45 6.29 -10.98
CA ARG A 12 -10.65 6.52 -12.42
C ARG A 12 -9.37 7.00 -13.12
N GLU A 13 -8.58 7.88 -12.51
CA GLU A 13 -7.30 8.28 -13.10
C GLU A 13 -6.33 7.10 -13.17
N TYR A 14 -6.30 6.24 -12.15
CA TYR A 14 -5.50 5.02 -12.20
C TYR A 14 -6.00 4.04 -13.26
N ILE A 15 -7.32 3.87 -13.42
CA ILE A 15 -7.85 2.92 -14.40
C ILE A 15 -7.65 3.40 -15.84
N LYS A 16 -7.61 4.71 -16.09
CA LYS A 16 -7.19 5.27 -17.37
C LYS A 16 -5.73 4.92 -17.68
N ALA A 17 -4.82 5.11 -16.73
CA ALA A 17 -3.43 4.72 -16.91
C ALA A 17 -3.27 3.19 -17.06
N TYR A 18 -4.05 2.42 -16.32
CA TYR A 18 -4.10 0.96 -16.43
C TYR A 18 -4.56 0.49 -17.80
N LYS A 19 -5.59 1.13 -18.38
CA LYS A 19 -6.08 0.85 -19.74
C LYS A 19 -4.95 0.94 -20.77
N GLU A 20 -4.08 1.93 -20.69
CA GLU A 20 -2.94 2.07 -21.61
C GLU A 20 -1.91 0.94 -21.45
N VAL A 21 -1.64 0.50 -20.22
CA VAL A 21 -0.77 -0.66 -19.98
C VAL A 21 -1.42 -1.95 -20.48
N ALA A 22 -2.70 -2.16 -20.19
CA ALA A 22 -3.42 -3.37 -20.58
C ALA A 22 -3.58 -3.50 -22.10
N LYS A 23 -3.77 -2.40 -22.83
CA LYS A 23 -3.79 -2.38 -24.30
C LYS A 23 -2.50 -2.89 -24.94
N SER A 24 -1.35 -2.69 -24.28
CA SER A 24 -0.07 -3.20 -24.78
C SER A 24 0.08 -4.73 -24.67
N ALA A 25 -0.79 -5.37 -23.88
CA ALA A 25 -0.86 -6.82 -23.77
C ALA A 25 -2.04 -7.33 -24.60
N GLU A 26 -1.80 -7.74 -25.85
CA GLU A 26 -2.85 -8.14 -26.81
C GLU A 26 -3.84 -9.19 -26.25
N ALA A 27 -3.35 -10.10 -25.39
CA ALA A 27 -4.17 -11.15 -24.77
C ALA A 27 -5.03 -10.65 -23.58
N PHE A 28 -5.00 -9.36 -23.24
CA PHE A 28 -5.76 -8.81 -22.11
C PHE A 28 -7.25 -8.65 -22.44
N GLY A 29 -7.60 -8.28 -23.67
CA GLY A 29 -8.99 -8.05 -24.09
C GLY A 29 -9.61 -6.82 -23.43
N GLU A 30 -10.90 -6.91 -23.09
CA GLU A 30 -11.65 -5.79 -22.47
C GLU A 30 -11.06 -5.41 -21.09
N VAL A 31 -10.98 -4.11 -20.80
CA VAL A 31 -10.40 -3.62 -19.55
C VAL A 31 -11.52 -3.06 -18.67
N PRO A 32 -11.54 -3.35 -17.35
CA PRO A 32 -12.51 -2.76 -16.45
C PRO A 32 -12.49 -1.23 -16.51
N GLU A 33 -13.65 -0.63 -16.27
CA GLU A 33 -13.86 0.80 -16.22
C GLU A 33 -14.54 1.18 -14.91
N ILE A 34 -14.17 2.33 -14.36
CA ILE A 34 -14.87 2.93 -13.22
C ILE A 34 -15.71 4.09 -13.74
N ILE A 35 -17.02 4.05 -13.51
CA ILE A 35 -17.94 5.05 -14.03
C ILE A 35 -17.71 6.41 -13.37
N PRO A 36 -17.96 7.52 -14.09
CA PRO A 36 -17.88 8.85 -13.52
C PRO A 36 -18.88 9.04 -12.38
N ILE A 37 -18.42 9.72 -11.32
CA ILE A 37 -19.28 10.24 -10.24
C ILE A 37 -19.11 11.75 -10.16
N TYR A 38 -20.22 12.45 -10.02
CA TYR A 38 -20.29 13.91 -9.98
C TYR A 38 -20.82 14.37 -8.63
N LEU A 39 -20.21 15.40 -8.05
CA LEU A 39 -20.76 16.11 -6.90
C LEU A 39 -21.61 17.28 -7.40
N VAL A 40 -22.91 17.21 -7.19
CA VAL A 40 -23.88 18.22 -7.63
C VAL A 40 -24.24 19.11 -6.46
N HIS A 41 -24.08 20.43 -6.63
CA HIS A 41 -24.54 21.43 -5.68
C HIS A 41 -26.00 21.78 -5.96
N ARG A 42 -26.85 21.76 -4.93
CA ARG A 42 -28.30 21.96 -4.96
C ARG A 42 -28.69 23.14 -4.05
N PRO A 43 -28.54 24.39 -4.51
CA PRO A 43 -28.67 25.58 -3.65
C PRO A 43 -30.10 25.79 -3.12
N SER A 44 -31.12 25.23 -3.77
CA SER A 44 -32.54 25.39 -3.40
C SER A 44 -33.08 24.21 -2.60
N ASN A 45 -32.22 23.29 -2.14
CA ASN A 45 -32.62 22.08 -1.42
C ASN A 45 -32.01 22.06 -0.01
N ASP A 46 -32.75 21.51 0.96
CA ASP A 46 -32.28 21.35 2.35
C ASP A 46 -31.01 20.47 2.44
N ILE A 47 -30.82 19.59 1.47
CA ILE A 47 -29.58 18.81 1.30
C ILE A 47 -28.77 19.42 0.15
N PRO A 48 -27.77 20.27 0.43
CA PRO A 48 -27.13 21.13 -0.56
C PRO A 48 -26.20 20.38 -1.52
N TYR A 49 -25.88 19.12 -1.25
CA TYR A 49 -25.02 18.30 -2.12
C TYR A 49 -25.64 16.93 -2.38
N ALA A 50 -25.39 16.39 -3.57
CA ALA A 50 -25.68 15.01 -3.93
C ALA A 50 -24.58 14.46 -4.83
N THR A 51 -24.44 13.14 -4.85
CA THR A 51 -23.68 12.43 -5.89
C THR A 51 -24.60 12.00 -7.02
N LEU A 52 -24.08 12.01 -8.24
CA LEU A 52 -24.75 11.52 -9.42
C LEU A 52 -23.79 10.63 -10.22
N GLU A 53 -24.26 9.46 -10.63
CA GLU A 53 -23.56 8.52 -11.49
C GLU A 53 -24.56 7.74 -12.36
N GLU A 54 -24.06 7.01 -13.36
CA GLU A 54 -24.86 6.16 -14.24
C GLU A 54 -25.43 4.97 -13.44
N GLU A 55 -26.73 4.70 -13.55
CA GLU A 55 -27.30 3.48 -13.02
C GLU A 55 -26.82 2.27 -13.83
N LEU A 56 -26.18 1.32 -13.16
CA LEU A 56 -25.71 0.08 -13.78
C LEU A 56 -26.83 -0.95 -13.82
N ILE A 57 -27.34 -1.23 -15.03
CA ILE A 57 -28.39 -2.24 -15.24
C ILE A 57 -27.78 -3.63 -15.39
N GLY A 58 -28.13 -4.56 -14.51
CA GLY A 58 -27.75 -5.97 -14.57
C GLY A 58 -27.39 -6.54 -13.20
N ASP A 59 -26.73 -7.70 -13.20
CA ASP A 59 -26.34 -8.38 -11.96
C ASP A 59 -25.19 -7.65 -11.28
N PHE A 60 -25.49 -7.02 -10.15
CA PHE A 60 -24.49 -6.33 -9.34
C PHE A 60 -23.61 -7.33 -8.58
N VAL A 61 -22.32 -7.31 -8.88
CA VAL A 61 -21.32 -8.22 -8.31
C VAL A 61 -20.26 -7.45 -7.56
N LYS A 62 -19.94 -7.92 -6.35
CA LYS A 62 -18.77 -7.48 -5.57
C LYS A 62 -17.59 -8.42 -5.81
N TYR A 63 -16.50 -7.88 -6.37
CA TYR A 63 -15.29 -8.61 -6.77
C TYR A 63 -14.20 -8.61 -5.69
N SER A 64 -14.08 -7.55 -4.89
CA SER A 64 -13.09 -7.49 -3.81
C SER A 64 -13.69 -7.81 -2.44
N VAL A 65 -12.88 -8.41 -1.57
CA VAL A 65 -13.25 -8.76 -0.19
C VAL A 65 -13.42 -7.49 0.65
N ARG A 66 -14.53 -7.36 1.38
CA ARG A 66 -14.79 -6.19 2.24
C ARG A 66 -14.04 -6.23 3.57
N ASP A 67 -13.78 -7.40 4.16
CA ASP A 67 -13.25 -7.51 5.55
C ASP A 67 -12.57 -8.88 5.86
N GLY A 68 -11.95 -9.53 4.88
CA GLY A 68 -11.34 -10.86 5.06
C GLY A 68 -12.29 -12.03 5.35
N ARG A 69 -13.60 -11.78 5.54
CA ARG A 69 -14.60 -12.79 5.94
C ARG A 69 -15.45 -13.36 4.80
N GLU A 70 -15.64 -12.61 3.72
CA GLU A 70 -16.36 -13.08 2.53
C GLU A 70 -15.41 -13.22 1.35
N VAL A 71 -14.83 -14.40 1.20
CA VAL A 71 -14.23 -14.81 -0.06
C VAL A 71 -15.27 -15.64 -0.79
N ASN A 72 -16.07 -14.99 -1.64
CA ASN A 72 -16.80 -15.73 -2.67
C ASN A 72 -15.76 -16.26 -3.67
N LEU A 73 -15.23 -17.45 -3.41
CA LEU A 73 -14.17 -18.10 -4.19
C LEU A 73 -14.54 -18.18 -5.68
N THR A 74 -15.80 -18.47 -5.98
CA THR A 74 -16.35 -18.53 -7.35
C THR A 74 -16.30 -17.20 -8.11
N ARG A 75 -16.36 -16.06 -7.41
CA ARG A 75 -16.35 -14.73 -8.06
C ARG A 75 -14.95 -14.28 -8.46
N ARG A 76 -13.90 -14.78 -7.79
CA ARG A 76 -12.49 -14.59 -8.18
C ARG A 76 -12.14 -15.31 -9.48
N GLU A 77 -12.94 -16.29 -9.90
CA GLU A 77 -12.68 -17.08 -11.11
C GLU A 77 -13.27 -16.45 -12.37
N THR A 78 -14.23 -15.54 -12.23
CA THR A 78 -14.76 -14.77 -13.36
C THR A 78 -13.69 -13.88 -13.98
N GLU A 79 -13.74 -13.69 -15.29
CA GLU A 79 -12.78 -12.83 -16.00
C GLU A 79 -12.77 -11.40 -15.42
N ALA A 80 -13.96 -10.83 -15.17
CA ALA A 80 -14.09 -9.51 -14.54
C ALA A 80 -13.45 -9.47 -13.15
N GLY A 81 -13.67 -10.49 -12.31
CA GLY A 81 -13.05 -10.60 -11.00
C GLY A 81 -11.53 -10.70 -11.06
N GLN A 82 -10.99 -11.50 -11.99
CA GLN A 82 -9.54 -11.64 -12.18
C GLN A 82 -8.90 -10.34 -12.67
N LYS A 83 -9.54 -9.63 -13.60
CA LYS A 83 -9.07 -8.31 -14.09
C LYS A 83 -9.15 -7.23 -13.02
N CYS A 84 -10.22 -7.21 -12.21
CA CYS A 84 -10.32 -6.32 -11.06
C CYS A 84 -9.19 -6.57 -10.05
N CYS A 85 -8.90 -7.85 -9.76
CA CYS A 85 -7.81 -8.24 -8.87
C CYS A 85 -6.43 -7.82 -9.42
N ALA A 86 -6.21 -7.98 -10.74
CA ALA A 86 -5.00 -7.53 -11.41
C ALA A 86 -4.87 -6.00 -11.41
N PHE A 87 -5.97 -5.27 -11.56
CA PHE A 87 -5.99 -3.81 -11.42
C PHE A 87 -5.59 -3.36 -10.00
N GLN A 88 -6.14 -3.98 -8.94
CA GLN A 88 -5.74 -3.70 -7.57
C GLN A 88 -4.23 -3.91 -7.36
N HIS A 89 -3.68 -5.01 -7.88
CA HIS A 89 -2.23 -5.30 -7.81
C HIS A 89 -1.41 -4.28 -8.61
N TRP A 90 -1.84 -3.92 -9.81
CA TRP A 90 -1.15 -2.94 -10.62
C TRP A 90 -1.09 -1.57 -9.93
N VAL A 91 -2.19 -1.10 -9.34
CA VAL A 91 -2.20 0.18 -8.60
C VAL A 91 -1.29 0.10 -7.36
N PHE A 92 -1.35 -1.01 -6.63
CA PHE A 92 -0.48 -1.25 -5.49
C PHE A 92 1.00 -1.19 -5.89
N HIS A 93 1.38 -1.85 -6.99
CA HIS A 93 2.73 -1.79 -7.53
C HIS A 93 3.12 -0.38 -8.00
N LYS A 94 2.25 0.27 -8.78
CA LYS A 94 2.49 1.61 -9.35
C LYS A 94 2.66 2.69 -8.29
N THR A 95 2.08 2.49 -7.11
CA THR A 95 2.18 3.42 -5.98
C THR A 95 3.18 2.98 -4.91
N GLU A 96 4.04 2.01 -5.23
CA GLU A 96 5.07 1.47 -4.31
C GLU A 96 4.46 1.00 -2.98
N GLY A 97 3.26 0.44 -3.06
CA GLY A 97 2.51 -0.08 -1.93
C GLY A 97 1.80 0.97 -1.08
N ASN A 98 1.73 2.24 -1.51
CA ASN A 98 1.12 3.31 -0.71
C ASN A 98 -0.40 3.43 -0.86
N LEU A 99 -0.97 2.85 -1.92
CA LEU A 99 -2.39 2.97 -2.25
C LEU A 99 -2.94 1.63 -2.76
N LEU A 100 -4.14 1.30 -2.30
CA LEU A 100 -4.91 0.15 -2.78
C LEU A 100 -6.34 0.60 -3.10
N VAL A 101 -6.84 0.24 -4.28
CA VAL A 101 -8.26 0.38 -4.59
C VAL A 101 -9.02 -0.76 -3.90
N THR A 102 -10.11 -0.45 -3.20
CA THR A 102 -10.94 -1.39 -2.45
C THR A 102 -12.37 -1.35 -2.96
N ASP A 103 -13.23 -2.24 -2.43
CA ASP A 103 -14.66 -2.31 -2.76
C ASP A 103 -14.94 -2.35 -4.28
N MET A 104 -14.15 -3.12 -5.02
CA MET A 104 -14.37 -3.37 -6.45
C MET A 104 -15.72 -4.06 -6.64
N GLN A 105 -16.70 -3.35 -7.18
CA GLN A 105 -18.06 -3.83 -7.39
C GLN A 105 -18.73 -3.11 -8.57
N GLY A 106 -19.72 -3.77 -9.19
CA GLY A 106 -20.45 -3.21 -10.32
C GLY A 106 -21.10 -4.29 -11.18
N VAL A 107 -21.30 -4.02 -12.46
CA VAL A 107 -21.96 -4.91 -13.42
C VAL A 107 -21.02 -5.16 -14.60
N GLY A 108 -20.63 -6.42 -14.80
CA GLY A 108 -19.70 -6.81 -15.87
C GLY A 108 -18.32 -6.15 -15.71
N MET A 109 -17.90 -5.39 -16.72
CA MET A 109 -16.63 -4.63 -16.69
C MET A 109 -16.80 -3.18 -16.21
N LYS A 110 -18.02 -2.74 -15.87
CA LYS A 110 -18.28 -1.41 -15.30
C LYS A 110 -18.32 -1.49 -13.78
N LEU A 111 -17.56 -0.63 -13.12
CA LEU A 111 -17.39 -0.58 -11.67
C LEU A 111 -17.87 0.76 -11.12
N THR A 112 -18.40 0.73 -9.91
CA THR A 112 -18.80 1.92 -9.14
C THR A 112 -18.60 1.69 -7.64
N ASP A 113 -18.82 2.73 -6.84
CA ASP A 113 -18.72 2.69 -5.38
C ASP A 113 -17.38 2.12 -4.87
N VAL A 114 -16.29 2.43 -5.56
CA VAL A 114 -14.95 1.96 -5.22
C VAL A 114 -14.35 2.77 -4.07
N GLY A 115 -13.62 2.10 -3.19
CA GLY A 115 -12.89 2.70 -2.09
C GLY A 115 -11.39 2.86 -2.37
N ILE A 116 -10.70 3.62 -1.53
CA ILE A 116 -9.24 3.71 -1.51
C ILE A 116 -8.73 3.54 -0.09
N ALA A 117 -7.82 2.59 0.10
CA ALA A 117 -7.00 2.46 1.30
C ALA A 117 -5.60 3.03 1.04
N THR A 118 -5.02 3.71 2.04
CA THR A 118 -3.67 4.27 1.96
C THR A 118 -2.83 3.87 3.18
N CYS A 119 -1.52 3.74 2.98
CA CYS A 119 -0.59 3.39 4.06
C CYS A 119 -0.37 4.52 5.07
N ARG A 120 -0.65 5.78 4.70
CA ARG A 120 -0.42 6.96 5.52
C ARG A 120 -1.53 7.97 5.33
N LYS A 121 -2.01 8.55 6.43
CA LYS A 121 -2.97 9.66 6.38
C LYS A 121 -2.41 10.82 5.54
N GLY A 122 -3.24 11.40 4.69
CA GLY A 122 -2.89 12.54 3.85
C GLY A 122 -2.22 12.19 2.51
N TYR A 123 -1.90 10.91 2.25
CA TYR A 123 -1.39 10.51 0.94
C TYR A 123 -2.38 10.91 -0.16
N ARG A 124 -1.95 11.75 -1.12
CA ARG A 124 -2.79 12.30 -2.20
C ARG A 124 -4.11 12.93 -1.71
N GLY A 125 -4.10 13.55 -0.53
CA GLY A 125 -5.25 14.26 0.02
C GLY A 125 -6.32 13.36 0.68
N PHE A 126 -6.10 12.05 0.75
CA PHE A 126 -6.99 11.15 1.47
C PHE A 126 -6.85 11.37 2.99
N ARG A 127 -7.91 11.90 3.61
CA ARG A 127 -7.95 12.18 5.06
C ARG A 127 -8.41 10.97 5.90
N GLY A 128 -8.88 9.92 5.25
CA GLY A 128 -9.47 8.72 5.86
C GLY A 128 -8.47 7.73 6.44
N ASN A 129 -9.00 6.75 7.18
CA ASN A 129 -8.25 5.85 8.05
C ASN A 129 -7.08 5.14 7.36
N CYS A 130 -5.99 5.02 8.12
CA CYS A 130 -4.82 4.20 7.84
C CYS A 130 -5.26 2.73 7.90
N ALA A 131 -6.00 2.29 6.89
CA ALA A 131 -6.46 0.92 6.73
C ALA A 131 -5.27 0.04 6.31
N THR A 132 -4.15 0.16 7.02
CA THR A 132 -2.98 -0.72 6.89
C THR A 132 -3.42 -2.17 6.93
N SER A 133 -4.44 -2.50 7.73
CA SER A 133 -5.07 -3.82 7.73
C SER A 133 -5.54 -4.29 6.35
N PHE A 134 -6.08 -3.43 5.48
CA PHE A 134 -6.49 -3.82 4.13
C PHE A 134 -5.30 -4.05 3.21
N ILE A 135 -4.30 -3.16 3.30
CA ILE A 135 -3.10 -3.26 2.49
C ILE A 135 -2.28 -4.49 2.88
N ASP A 136 -2.13 -4.74 4.19
CA ASP A 136 -1.43 -5.90 4.73
C ASP A 136 -2.17 -7.20 4.39
N GLN A 137 -3.50 -7.23 4.52
CA GLN A 137 -4.32 -8.36 4.09
C GLN A 137 -4.22 -8.61 2.59
N PHE A 138 -4.27 -7.56 1.77
CA PHE A 138 -4.10 -7.69 0.33
C PHE A 138 -2.73 -8.29 0.00
N ARG A 139 -1.67 -7.80 0.63
CA ARG A 139 -0.31 -8.32 0.46
C ARG A 139 -0.20 -9.80 0.85
N ALA A 140 -0.88 -10.22 1.91
CA ALA A 140 -0.85 -11.60 2.40
C ALA A 140 -1.73 -12.56 1.59
N LEU A 141 -2.87 -12.10 1.06
CA LEU A 141 -3.91 -12.95 0.47
C LEU A 141 -4.01 -12.85 -1.06
N HIS A 142 -3.35 -11.88 -1.68
CA HIS A 142 -3.33 -11.74 -3.13
C HIS A 142 -2.54 -12.88 -3.76
N GLN A 143 -3.21 -13.60 -4.66
CA GLN A 143 -2.58 -14.57 -5.53
C GLN A 143 -2.62 -14.01 -6.94
N CYS A 144 -1.45 -13.93 -7.57
CA CYS A 144 -1.37 -13.50 -8.96
C CYS A 144 -2.18 -14.45 -9.85
N ASN A 145 -2.91 -13.88 -10.80
CA ASN A 145 -3.63 -14.62 -11.83
C ASN A 145 -3.00 -14.34 -13.20
N ARG A 146 -3.58 -14.93 -14.25
CA ARG A 146 -3.10 -14.77 -15.63
C ARG A 146 -2.95 -13.29 -16.05
N PHE A 147 -3.84 -12.40 -15.64
CA PHE A 147 -3.76 -10.97 -15.98
C PHE A 147 -2.63 -10.27 -15.23
N CYS A 148 -2.34 -10.64 -13.98
CA CYS A 148 -1.14 -10.15 -13.28
C CYS A 148 0.13 -10.53 -14.05
N THR A 149 0.20 -11.78 -14.54
CA THR A 149 1.33 -12.28 -15.33
C THR A 149 1.45 -11.58 -16.68
N LEU A 150 0.33 -11.36 -17.39
CA LEU A 150 0.31 -10.63 -18.66
C LEU A 150 0.84 -9.20 -18.53
N LEU A 151 0.65 -8.59 -17.37
CA LEU A 151 1.14 -7.25 -17.05
C LEU A 151 2.58 -7.24 -16.51
N GLY A 152 3.22 -8.41 -16.39
CA GLY A 152 4.59 -8.54 -15.85
C GLY A 152 4.72 -8.18 -14.37
N LEU A 153 3.62 -8.26 -13.60
CA LEU A 153 3.66 -7.92 -12.17
C LEU A 153 4.37 -9.00 -11.36
N GLN A 154 5.27 -8.57 -10.46
CA GLN A 154 5.96 -9.47 -9.55
C GLN A 154 5.03 -9.95 -8.44
N SER A 155 5.12 -11.23 -8.08
CA SER A 155 4.36 -11.78 -6.96
C SER A 155 4.66 -11.06 -5.65
N LEU A 156 3.62 -10.65 -4.92
CA LEU A 156 3.76 -9.96 -3.63
C LEU A 156 4.42 -10.85 -2.57
N TYR A 157 4.19 -12.16 -2.65
CA TYR A 157 4.86 -13.15 -1.78
C TYR A 157 6.37 -13.17 -2.05
N GLU A 158 6.78 -13.30 -3.31
CA GLU A 158 8.20 -13.32 -3.68
C GLU A 158 8.90 -11.99 -3.36
N ALA A 159 8.21 -10.86 -3.56
CA ALA A 159 8.71 -9.55 -3.18
C ALA A 159 8.92 -9.43 -1.66
N SER A 160 8.05 -10.06 -0.85
CA SER A 160 8.20 -10.10 0.61
C SER A 160 9.42 -10.91 1.05
N ILE A 161 9.67 -12.07 0.44
CA ILE A 161 10.84 -12.92 0.74
C ILE A 161 12.14 -12.22 0.35
N LYS A 162 12.19 -11.59 -0.84
CA LYS A 162 13.35 -10.82 -1.29
C LYS A 162 13.64 -9.61 -0.39
N ALA A 163 12.61 -8.95 0.12
CA ALA A 163 12.77 -7.83 1.06
C ALA A 163 13.35 -8.31 2.41
N SER A 164 12.85 -9.42 2.96
CA SER A 164 13.38 -10.01 4.19
C SER A 164 14.81 -10.54 4.02
N ALA A 165 15.13 -11.13 2.87
CA ALA A 165 16.48 -11.58 2.57
C ALA A 165 17.47 -10.40 2.49
N LYS A 166 17.08 -9.26 1.92
CA LYS A 166 17.90 -8.04 1.90
C LYS A 166 18.12 -7.43 3.29
N LEU A 167 17.14 -7.51 4.20
CA LEU A 167 17.30 -7.06 5.58
C LEU A 167 18.31 -7.93 6.33
N ASN A 168 18.22 -9.24 6.17
CA ASN A 168 19.16 -10.19 6.78
C ASN A 168 20.59 -10.05 6.22
N ASP A 169 20.73 -9.70 4.95
CA ASP A 169 22.04 -9.48 4.30
C ASP A 169 22.70 -8.18 4.80
N VAL A 170 21.90 -7.13 5.06
CA VAL A 170 22.36 -5.86 5.68
C VAL A 170 22.75 -6.05 7.16
N GLU A 171 22.02 -6.88 7.91
CA GLU A 171 22.42 -7.25 9.28
C GLU A 171 23.71 -8.10 9.30
N GLN A 172 23.93 -8.98 8.32
CA GLN A 172 25.16 -9.77 8.21
C GLN A 172 26.37 -8.96 7.73
N THR A 173 26.18 -7.97 6.83
CA THR A 173 27.26 -7.05 6.45
C THR A 173 27.66 -6.08 7.56
N ASN A 174 26.78 -5.80 8.52
CA ASN A 174 27.10 -5.00 9.70
C ASN A 174 27.82 -5.78 10.83
N CYS A 175 28.06 -7.09 10.68
CA CYS A 175 28.72 -7.91 11.69
C CYS A 175 30.23 -8.17 11.45
N TRP A 176 30.83 -7.53 10.42
CA TRP A 176 32.24 -7.71 10.08
C TRP A 176 33.15 -6.56 10.57
N ALA A 177 32.57 -5.57 11.27
CA ALA A 177 33.32 -4.42 11.78
C ALA A 177 33.82 -4.54 13.23
N GLN A 178 33.69 -5.70 13.90
CA GLN A 178 34.14 -5.84 15.29
C GLN A 178 34.74 -7.22 15.60
N THR A 179 35.96 -7.52 15.10
CA THR A 179 36.77 -8.58 15.71
C THR A 179 38.28 -8.38 15.57
N ILE A 180 38.91 -7.55 16.41
CA ILE A 180 40.31 -7.65 16.92
C ILE A 180 40.29 -6.80 18.22
N ASP A 181 40.32 -7.31 19.46
CA ASP A 181 41.29 -8.17 20.12
C ASP A 181 40.73 -8.93 21.36
N ARG A 182 41.40 -10.03 21.71
CA ARG A 182 41.09 -11.00 22.78
C ARG A 182 41.61 -10.55 24.18
N VAL A 183 40.71 -10.52 25.18
CA VAL A 183 40.72 -11.13 26.56
C VAL A 183 41.98 -11.00 27.48
N PRO A 184 41.91 -10.98 28.84
CA PRO A 184 41.05 -10.31 29.84
C PRO A 184 41.87 -9.61 30.97
N PHE A 185 41.17 -9.11 31.99
CA PHE A 185 41.59 -8.92 33.41
C PHE A 185 41.63 -7.46 33.92
N ALA A 186 40.58 -7.14 34.68
CA ALA A 186 40.52 -6.29 35.88
C ALA A 186 41.03 -4.83 35.91
N ARG A 187 40.22 -4.06 36.64
CA ARG A 187 40.47 -2.80 37.37
C ARG A 187 40.30 -1.47 36.62
N PHE A 188 39.21 -0.80 37.02
CA PHE A 188 39.14 0.61 37.40
C PHE A 188 40.49 1.34 37.45
N CYS A 189 40.66 2.39 36.64
CA CYS A 189 41.06 3.70 37.14
C CYS A 189 40.87 4.82 36.11
N THR A 190 40.32 5.88 36.65
CA THR A 190 40.20 7.29 36.27
C THR A 190 41.11 7.86 35.17
N SER A 191 40.47 8.70 34.36
CA SER A 191 41.05 9.65 33.42
C SER A 191 41.63 10.90 34.11
N LEU A 192 42.58 11.55 33.41
CA LEU A 192 43.14 12.91 33.55
C LEU A 192 44.39 13.12 34.42
N ALA A 193 45.54 13.01 33.75
CA ALA A 193 46.50 14.08 33.43
C ALA A 193 47.00 15.04 34.54
N SER A 194 48.30 14.88 34.80
CA SER A 194 49.37 15.91 34.83
C SER A 194 49.20 17.18 35.68
N LEU A 195 50.03 17.33 36.71
CA LEU A 195 51.22 18.21 36.73
C LEU A 195 51.88 18.20 38.12
N ALA A 196 53.15 18.60 38.13
CA ALA A 196 54.15 18.29 39.14
C ALA A 196 54.32 19.36 40.24
N ILE A 197 55.22 19.01 41.18
CA ILE A 197 56.05 19.86 42.08
C ILE A 197 55.58 19.97 43.55
N ALA A 198 56.23 19.14 44.38
CA ALA A 198 56.95 19.33 45.65
C ALA A 198 56.56 20.41 46.72
N PRO A 199 56.97 20.20 47.99
CA PRO A 199 56.30 20.72 49.20
C PRO A 199 57.03 21.85 49.92
N THR A 200 56.31 22.62 50.74
CA THR A 200 56.81 23.44 51.87
C THR A 200 55.64 23.68 52.84
N THR A 201 55.57 22.97 53.97
CA THR A 201 55.91 23.40 55.36
C THR A 201 55.02 24.49 55.99
N SER A 202 54.48 24.16 57.18
CA SER A 202 54.09 25.02 58.33
C SER A 202 53.03 26.11 58.08
N GLU A 203 52.14 26.53 58.98
CA GLU A 203 51.68 26.25 60.35
C GLU A 203 50.46 27.17 60.55
N GLN A 204 49.52 26.77 61.43
CA GLN A 204 48.69 27.63 62.30
C GLN A 204 48.14 28.99 61.77
N GLN A 205 46.82 29.10 61.58
CA GLN A 205 45.81 29.62 62.53
C GLN A 205 44.47 29.85 61.81
#